data_AF-A0A938A3N9-F1
#
_entry.id   AF-A0A938A3N9-F1
#
_cell.length_a   1.000
_cell.length_b   1.000
_cell.length_c   1.000
_cell.angle_alpha   90.00
_cell.angle_beta   90.00
_cell.angle_gamma   90.00
#
_symmetry.space_group_name_H-M   'P 1'
#
loop_
_entity.id
_entity.type
_entity.pdbx_description
1 polymer ?
#
loop_
_entity_poly.entity_id
_entity_poly.type
_entity_poly.pdbx_seq_one_letter_code
_entity_poly.pdbx_strand_id
1 'polypeptide(L)'
;MLQAGLALSGLIVGFVLGTLGEYWIHRGMHHRWVGRFLVKRHGDHHMDGLGQGVLQEFRDYAAGALAAAVLLLPLDYYFVTGGWFAGAGIAGALIHAIFAAWCHQAQHEDPRLLPWQSATPVHFVHHKRNQPGHNYGISVDWWDKAFGTYKPEPGWRALMEPNAPRRPWWRLDWADHRPVSIRGRRA
;
A
#
# COMPACT_ATOMS: atom_id res chain seq x y z
N MET A 1 13.93 22.43 20.67
CA MET A 1 13.22 22.82 19.43
C MET A 1 13.82 22.19 18.18
N LEU A 2 15.15 22.24 17.99
CA LEU A 2 15.82 21.62 16.82
C LEU A 2 15.52 20.11 16.66
N GLN A 3 15.66 19.31 17.73
CA GLN A 3 15.36 17.87 17.70
C GLN A 3 13.90 17.57 17.33
N ALA A 4 12.95 18.35 17.87
CA ALA A 4 11.53 18.21 17.54
C ALA A 4 11.26 18.55 16.07
N GLY A 5 11.92 19.58 15.53
CA GLY A 5 11.85 19.90 14.10
C GLY A 5 12.40 18.77 13.23
N LEU A 6 13.58 18.24 13.57
CA LEU A 6 14.20 17.11 12.86
C LEU A 6 13.32 15.85 12.90
N ALA A 7 12.74 15.54 14.06
CA ALA A 7 11.84 14.40 14.21
C ALA A 7 10.56 14.59 13.37
N LEU A 8 9.94 15.77 13.41
CA LEU A 8 8.74 16.04 12.61
C LEU A 8 9.04 15.96 11.11
N SER A 9 10.14 16.56 10.66
CA SER A 9 10.58 16.46 9.26
C SER A 9 10.87 15.01 8.87
N GLY A 10 11.57 14.27 9.72
CA GLY A 10 11.85 12.84 9.53
C GLY A 10 10.56 12.06 9.34
N LEU A 11 9.60 12.22 10.25
CA LEU A 11 8.29 11.54 10.19
C LEU A 11 7.55 11.81 8.88
N ILE A 12 7.46 13.08 8.45
CA ILE A 12 6.79 13.44 7.20
C ILE A 12 7.52 12.84 6.00
N VAL A 13 8.86 12.99 5.95
CA VAL A 13 9.68 12.46 4.85
C VAL A 13 9.55 10.93 4.78
N GLY A 14 9.62 10.24 5.92
CA GLY A 14 9.48 8.79 5.99
C GLY A 14 8.14 8.29 5.49
N PHE A 15 7.04 8.97 5.85
CA PHE A 15 5.71 8.64 5.35
C PHE A 15 5.62 8.84 3.83
N VAL A 16 6.06 9.99 3.31
CA VAL A 16 6.02 10.29 1.87
C VAL A 16 6.91 9.35 1.07
N LEU A 17 8.13 9.08 1.54
CA LEU A 17 9.02 8.10 0.90
C LEU A 17 8.45 6.67 0.98
N GLY A 18 7.69 6.34 2.03
CA GLY A 18 6.91 5.10 2.10
C GLY A 18 5.95 4.96 0.92
N THR A 19 5.18 6.00 0.61
CA THR A 19 4.25 5.98 -0.54
C THR A 19 4.98 5.87 -1.88
N LEU A 20 6.17 6.49 -1.99
CA LEU A 20 7.00 6.40 -3.20
C LEU A 20 7.60 4.99 -3.36
N GLY A 21 8.02 4.38 -2.25
CA GLY A 21 8.50 3.00 -2.21
C GLY A 21 7.42 2.01 -2.62
N GLU A 22 6.19 2.15 -2.08
CA GLU A 22 5.02 1.37 -2.51
C GLU A 22 4.84 1.42 -4.03
N TYR A 23 4.81 2.63 -4.61
CA TYR A 23 4.67 2.82 -6.06
C TYR A 23 5.74 2.08 -6.87
N TRP A 24 7.02 2.28 -6.55
CA TRP A 24 8.12 1.70 -7.32
C TRP A 24 8.25 0.20 -7.14
N ILE A 25 8.00 -0.31 -5.93
CA ILE A 25 8.01 -1.75 -5.66
C ILE A 25 6.86 -2.41 -6.44
N HIS A 26 5.63 -1.88 -6.35
CA HIS A 26 4.49 -2.42 -7.07
C HIS A 26 4.70 -2.36 -8.59
N ARG A 27 5.16 -1.22 -9.12
CA ARG A 27 5.55 -1.10 -10.54
C ARG A 27 6.63 -2.09 -10.95
N GLY A 28 7.64 -2.28 -10.08
CA GLY A 28 8.72 -3.25 -10.28
C GLY A 28 8.23 -4.69 -10.33
N MET A 29 7.24 -5.05 -9.50
CA MET A 29 6.62 -6.38 -9.53
C MET A 29 5.98 -6.71 -10.89
N HIS A 30 5.47 -5.70 -11.61
CA HIS A 30 4.94 -5.86 -12.97
C HIS A 30 6.01 -5.86 -14.08
N HIS A 31 7.26 -5.52 -13.75
CA HIS A 31 8.34 -5.46 -14.73
C HIS A 31 8.98 -6.85 -14.92
N ARG A 32 9.05 -7.33 -16.17
CA ARG A 32 9.51 -8.69 -16.55
C ARG A 32 10.82 -9.17 -15.89
N TRP A 33 11.74 -8.25 -15.60
CA TRP A 33 13.05 -8.55 -15.04
C TRP A 33 13.08 -8.61 -13.51
N VAL A 34 12.36 -7.70 -12.85
CA VAL A 34 12.28 -7.61 -11.38
C VAL A 34 11.25 -8.62 -10.86
N GLY A 35 10.23 -8.88 -11.66
CA GLY A 35 9.12 -9.72 -11.29
C GLY A 35 9.51 -11.14 -10.87
N ARG A 36 10.52 -11.77 -11.50
CA ARG A 36 10.86 -13.18 -11.22
C ARG A 36 11.12 -13.52 -9.73
N PHE A 37 11.47 -12.55 -8.90
CA PHE A 37 11.77 -12.76 -7.47
C PHE A 37 10.71 -12.20 -6.51
N LEU A 38 9.91 -11.21 -6.93
CA LEU A 38 8.89 -10.55 -6.11
C LEU A 38 7.45 -10.94 -6.51
N VAL A 39 7.27 -11.70 -7.60
CA VAL A 39 5.96 -11.89 -8.26
C VAL A 39 5.14 -13.04 -7.75
N LYS A 40 5.67 -14.10 -7.12
CA LYS A 40 4.78 -15.24 -6.84
C LYS A 40 3.55 -14.79 -6.05
N ARG A 41 3.78 -14.04 -4.98
CA ARG A 41 2.71 -13.52 -4.12
C ARG A 41 1.85 -12.47 -4.81
N HIS A 42 2.46 -11.51 -5.50
CA HIS A 42 1.75 -10.44 -6.22
C HIS A 42 0.95 -10.98 -7.42
N GLY A 43 1.50 -11.95 -8.13
CA GLY A 43 0.88 -12.67 -9.23
C GLY A 43 -0.28 -13.53 -8.77
N ASP A 44 -0.11 -14.32 -7.71
CA ASP A 44 -1.21 -15.08 -7.08
C ASP A 44 -2.34 -14.11 -6.66
N HIS A 45 -1.97 -13.00 -6.01
CA HIS A 45 -2.87 -11.90 -5.64
C HIS A 45 -3.63 -11.30 -6.84
N HIS A 46 -2.95 -11.13 -7.98
CA HIS A 46 -3.56 -10.67 -9.23
C HIS A 46 -4.50 -11.70 -9.87
N MET A 47 -4.14 -12.97 -9.82
CA MET A 47 -4.93 -14.08 -10.37
C MET A 47 -6.21 -14.29 -9.58
N ASP A 48 -6.12 -14.24 -8.25
CA ASP A 48 -7.25 -14.42 -7.35
C ASP A 48 -8.09 -13.15 -7.25
N GLY A 49 -7.46 -11.97 -7.39
CA GLY A 49 -8.12 -10.66 -7.23
C GLY A 49 -8.57 -10.39 -5.79
N LEU A 50 -7.89 -11.00 -4.81
CA LEU A 50 -8.24 -10.95 -3.39
C LEU A 50 -7.08 -10.38 -2.58
N GLY A 51 -7.35 -9.44 -1.68
CA GLY A 51 -6.37 -8.98 -0.70
C GLY A 51 -6.00 -10.07 0.32
N GLN A 52 -4.84 -9.94 0.95
CA GLN A 52 -4.27 -10.96 1.82
C GLN A 52 -4.62 -10.76 3.31
N GLY A 53 -5.38 -9.72 3.61
CA GLY A 53 -5.68 -9.27 4.96
C GLY A 53 -4.71 -8.22 5.47
N VAL A 54 -5.23 -7.25 6.24
CA VAL A 54 -4.49 -6.05 6.68
C VAL A 54 -3.17 -6.38 7.40
N LEU A 55 -3.14 -7.37 8.29
CA LEU A 55 -1.93 -7.71 9.06
C LEU A 55 -0.82 -8.26 8.17
N GLN A 56 -1.20 -9.03 7.17
CA GLN A 56 -0.27 -9.64 6.26
C GLN A 56 0.28 -8.62 5.26
N GLU A 57 -0.57 -7.75 4.72
CA GLU A 57 -0.11 -6.60 3.93
C GLU A 57 0.83 -5.71 4.76
N PHE A 58 0.47 -5.41 6.02
CA PHE A 58 1.30 -4.61 6.93
C PHE A 58 2.70 -5.21 7.10
N ARG A 59 2.80 -6.53 7.30
CA ARG A 59 4.10 -7.20 7.43
C ARG A 59 4.97 -6.98 6.20
N ASP A 60 4.38 -7.07 5.02
CA ASP A 60 5.10 -6.94 3.76
C ASP A 60 5.56 -5.49 3.52
N TYR A 61 4.73 -4.49 3.83
CA TYR A 61 5.13 -3.07 3.80
C TYR A 61 6.17 -2.73 4.88
N ALA A 62 6.01 -3.24 6.10
CA ALA A 62 6.91 -2.97 7.22
C ALA A 62 8.31 -3.56 7.01
N ALA A 63 8.43 -4.66 6.25
CA ALA A 63 9.72 -5.22 5.88
C ALA A 63 10.60 -4.20 5.12
N GLY A 64 9.99 -3.38 4.25
CA GLY A 64 10.69 -2.29 3.56
C GLY A 64 11.18 -1.20 4.53
N ALA A 65 10.34 -0.80 5.49
CA ALA A 65 10.71 0.16 6.53
C ALA A 65 11.86 -0.37 7.42
N LEU A 66 11.83 -1.66 7.77
CA LEU A 66 12.89 -2.30 8.55
C LEU A 66 14.22 -2.37 7.76
N ALA A 67 14.16 -2.70 6.47
CA ALA A 67 15.35 -2.68 5.61
C ALA A 67 15.97 -1.27 5.55
N ALA A 68 15.15 -0.23 5.41
CA ALA A 68 15.61 1.15 5.48
C ALA A 68 16.21 1.51 6.86
N ALA A 69 15.61 1.02 7.94
CA ALA A 69 16.10 1.25 9.31
C ALA A 69 17.53 0.72 9.52
N VAL A 70 17.80 -0.51 9.06
CA VAL A 70 19.13 -1.15 9.17
C VAL A 70 20.22 -0.33 8.48
N LEU A 71 19.89 0.30 7.36
CA LEU A 71 20.85 1.07 6.57
C LEU A 71 21.00 2.52 7.05
N LEU A 72 19.88 3.20 7.31
CA LEU A 72 19.86 4.66 7.49
C LEU A 72 20.02 5.09 8.95
N LEU A 73 19.54 4.30 9.91
CA LEU A 73 19.59 4.69 11.32
C LEU A 73 21.02 4.79 11.86
N PRO A 74 21.94 3.83 11.62
CA PRO A 74 23.32 3.96 12.09
C PRO A 74 24.03 5.17 11.46
N LEU A 75 23.82 5.41 10.16
CA LEU A 75 24.42 6.55 9.47
C LEU A 75 23.95 7.88 10.06
N ASP A 76 22.64 8.05 10.24
CA ASP A 76 22.08 9.27 10.82
C ASP A 76 22.50 9.45 12.29
N TYR A 77 22.56 8.36 13.05
CA TYR A 77 22.97 8.38 14.46
C TYR A 77 24.42 8.85 14.63
N TYR A 78 25.35 8.27 13.87
CA TYR A 78 26.77 8.56 14.04
C TYR A 78 27.26 9.81 13.30
N PHE A 79 26.59 10.23 12.21
CA PHE A 79 27.16 11.24 11.31
C PHE A 79 26.28 12.46 11.02
N VAL A 80 24.97 12.43 11.33
CA VAL A 80 24.06 13.48 10.84
C VAL A 80 23.26 14.15 11.95
N THR A 81 22.27 13.47 12.54
CA THR A 81 21.34 14.12 13.48
C THR A 81 21.28 13.46 14.86
N GLY A 82 22.11 12.45 15.14
CA GLY A 82 22.02 11.67 16.37
C GLY A 82 20.80 10.74 16.39
N GLY A 83 20.27 10.39 15.22
CA GLY A 83 19.19 9.42 15.05
C GLY A 83 17.78 10.01 15.09
N TRP A 84 17.62 11.31 15.37
CA TRP A 84 16.31 11.95 15.48
C TRP A 84 15.57 11.97 14.14
N PHE A 85 16.26 12.26 13.06
CA PHE A 85 15.64 12.34 11.73
C PHE A 85 15.32 10.95 11.19
N ALA A 86 16.29 10.03 11.15
CA ALA A 86 16.08 8.68 10.64
C ALA A 86 15.16 7.86 11.53
N GLY A 87 15.29 7.97 12.85
CA GLY A 87 14.39 7.31 13.81
C GLY A 87 12.93 7.71 13.61
N ALA A 88 12.67 9.02 13.48
CA ALA A 88 11.32 9.50 13.18
C ALA A 88 10.88 9.15 11.75
N GLY A 89 11.79 9.13 10.78
CA GLY A 89 11.51 8.66 9.42
C GLY A 89 11.07 7.20 9.35
N ILE A 90 11.68 6.32 10.15
CA ILE A 90 11.25 4.92 10.28
C ILE A 90 9.83 4.87 10.87
N ALA A 91 9.54 5.67 11.89
CA ALA A 91 8.18 5.77 12.43
C ALA A 91 7.17 6.24 11.38
N GLY A 92 7.52 7.26 10.58
CA GLY A 92 6.72 7.72 9.44
C GLY A 92 6.47 6.62 8.41
N ALA A 93 7.50 5.84 8.06
CA ALA A 93 7.38 4.71 7.14
C ALA A 93 6.52 3.56 7.70
N LEU A 94 6.55 3.33 9.02
CA LEU A 94 5.67 2.35 9.68
C LEU A 94 4.21 2.83 9.73
N ILE A 95 3.96 4.12 9.98
CA ILE A 95 2.62 4.71 9.86
C ILE A 95 2.11 4.53 8.43
N HIS A 96 2.96 4.79 7.44
CA HIS A 96 2.64 4.50 6.05
C HIS A 96 2.33 3.01 5.84
N ALA A 97 3.12 2.08 6.38
CA ALA A 97 2.87 0.64 6.22
C ALA A 97 1.49 0.21 6.77
N ILE A 98 1.07 0.75 7.91
CA ILE A 98 -0.27 0.51 8.47
C ILE A 98 -1.34 1.05 7.52
N PHE A 99 -1.15 2.30 7.05
CA PHE A 99 -2.07 2.97 6.15
C PHE A 99 -2.21 2.25 4.81
N ALA A 100 -1.09 1.88 4.18
CA ALA A 100 -1.02 1.16 2.91
C ALA A 100 -1.69 -0.21 3.01
N ALA A 101 -1.41 -0.96 4.08
CA ALA A 101 -2.04 -2.25 4.32
C ALA A 101 -3.57 -2.18 4.42
N TRP A 102 -4.07 -1.18 5.15
CA TRP A 102 -5.50 -0.93 5.25
C TRP A 102 -6.09 -0.50 3.89
N CYS A 103 -5.42 0.40 3.17
CA CYS A 103 -5.86 0.89 1.85
C CYS A 103 -5.92 -0.24 0.81
N HIS A 104 -4.92 -1.11 0.81
CA HIS A 104 -4.83 -2.26 -0.08
C HIS A 104 -6.02 -3.17 0.14
N GLN A 105 -6.25 -3.62 1.38
CA GLN A 105 -7.39 -4.48 1.70
C GLN A 105 -8.73 -3.80 1.43
N ALA A 106 -8.85 -2.53 1.79
CA ALA A 106 -10.06 -1.74 1.55
C ALA A 106 -10.41 -1.67 0.05
N GLN A 107 -9.43 -1.54 -0.84
CA GLN A 107 -9.70 -1.51 -2.28
C GLN A 107 -10.12 -2.87 -2.87
N HIS A 108 -9.77 -3.99 -2.24
CA HIS A 108 -10.31 -5.31 -2.62
C HIS A 108 -11.73 -5.53 -2.14
N GLU A 109 -12.08 -5.02 -0.95
CA GLU A 109 -13.37 -5.29 -0.33
C GLU A 109 -14.43 -4.22 -0.58
N ASP A 110 -14.07 -2.96 -0.43
CA ASP A 110 -14.93 -1.80 -0.64
C ASP A 110 -14.11 -0.55 -1.04
N PRO A 111 -13.80 -0.36 -2.33
CA PRO A 111 -13.04 0.79 -2.81
C PRO A 111 -13.69 2.16 -2.52
N ARG A 112 -14.95 2.21 -2.07
CA ARG A 112 -15.60 3.46 -1.62
C ARG A 112 -15.00 4.03 -0.34
N LEU A 113 -14.18 3.24 0.38
CA LEU A 113 -13.54 3.64 1.62
C LEU A 113 -12.34 4.60 1.44
N LEU A 114 -11.89 4.84 0.20
CA LEU A 114 -10.75 5.72 -0.10
C LEU A 114 -11.21 6.97 -0.87
N PRO A 115 -11.92 7.91 -0.24
CA PRO A 115 -12.43 9.11 -0.92
C PRO A 115 -11.34 10.13 -1.29
N TRP A 116 -10.11 10.00 -0.78
CA TRP A 116 -9.00 10.92 -1.03
C TRP A 116 -8.13 10.53 -2.23
N GLN A 117 -8.22 9.29 -2.69
CA GLN A 117 -7.73 9.00 -4.03
C GLN A 117 -8.60 9.82 -5.00
N SER A 118 -8.09 10.12 -6.20
CA SER A 118 -8.86 10.89 -7.18
C SER A 118 -10.23 10.25 -7.45
N ALA A 119 -10.94 10.76 -8.45
CA ALA A 119 -12.18 10.14 -8.94
C ALA A 119 -12.13 8.61 -9.16
N THR A 120 -10.95 7.97 -9.14
CA THR A 120 -10.71 6.54 -9.33
C THR A 120 -9.94 5.89 -8.16
N PRO A 121 -10.47 4.81 -7.54
CA PRO A 121 -9.73 3.94 -6.63
C PRO A 121 -8.76 3.08 -7.45
N VAL A 122 -7.51 3.52 -7.51
CA VAL A 122 -6.55 3.10 -8.53
C VAL A 122 -6.19 1.61 -8.47
N HIS A 123 -6.02 1.02 -7.28
CA HIS A 123 -5.68 -0.40 -7.14
C HIS A 123 -6.87 -1.30 -7.48
N PHE A 124 -8.07 -0.92 -7.06
CA PHE A 124 -9.29 -1.64 -7.44
C PHE A 124 -9.44 -1.72 -8.95
N VAL A 125 -9.26 -0.59 -9.65
CA VAL A 125 -9.35 -0.53 -11.11
C VAL A 125 -8.18 -1.27 -11.77
N HIS A 126 -6.99 -1.16 -11.21
CA HIS A 126 -5.80 -1.88 -11.66
C HIS A 126 -6.08 -3.40 -11.75
N HIS A 127 -6.70 -3.96 -10.72
CA HIS A 127 -7.15 -5.36 -10.72
C HIS A 127 -8.33 -5.61 -11.66
N LYS A 128 -9.45 -4.86 -11.49
CA LYS A 128 -10.69 -5.10 -12.25
C LYS A 128 -10.54 -4.95 -13.76
N ARG A 129 -9.58 -4.15 -14.22
CA ARG A 129 -9.30 -3.91 -15.63
C ARG A 129 -8.00 -4.56 -16.11
N ASN A 130 -7.33 -5.34 -15.26
CA ASN A 130 -6.05 -5.98 -15.54
C ASN A 130 -5.04 -5.02 -16.20
N GLN A 131 -4.59 -4.00 -15.45
CA GLN A 131 -3.77 -2.90 -15.97
C GLN A 131 -2.30 -2.99 -15.53
N PRO A 132 -1.47 -3.93 -16.02
CA PRO A 132 -0.09 -4.09 -15.57
C PRO A 132 0.82 -2.89 -15.88
N GLY A 133 0.35 -1.94 -16.69
CA GLY A 133 1.05 -0.71 -17.10
C GLY A 133 0.66 0.57 -16.37
N HIS A 134 -0.35 0.53 -15.49
CA HIS A 134 -0.99 1.74 -14.94
C HIS A 134 -1.44 1.56 -13.50
N ASN A 135 -1.67 2.67 -12.80
CA ASN A 135 -2.33 2.70 -11.48
C ASN A 135 -1.61 1.81 -10.44
N TYR A 136 -0.32 2.05 -10.24
CA TYR A 136 0.51 1.28 -9.30
C TYR A 136 0.42 1.78 -7.85
N GLY A 137 -0.07 3.00 -7.62
CA GLY A 137 -0.36 3.49 -6.29
C GLY A 137 -1.46 2.67 -5.62
N ILE A 138 -1.29 2.37 -4.33
CA ILE A 138 -2.27 1.64 -3.54
C ILE A 138 -2.84 2.54 -2.44
N SER A 139 -2.00 3.26 -1.71
CA SER A 139 -2.41 4.20 -0.66
C SER A 139 -2.78 5.58 -1.24
N VAL A 140 -2.02 6.06 -2.21
CA VAL A 140 -2.19 7.35 -2.89
C VAL A 140 -1.90 7.24 -4.39
N ASP A 141 -2.48 8.14 -5.19
CA ASP A 141 -2.30 8.17 -6.66
C ASP A 141 -1.30 9.24 -7.14
N TRP A 142 -0.59 9.88 -6.21
CA TRP A 142 0.31 11.00 -6.48
C TRP A 142 1.39 10.61 -7.47
N TRP A 143 2.00 9.45 -7.25
CA TRP A 143 3.11 8.95 -8.04
C TRP A 143 2.68 8.45 -9.41
N ASP A 144 1.47 7.90 -9.53
CA ASP A 144 0.91 7.59 -10.83
C ASP A 144 0.75 8.84 -11.70
N LYS A 145 0.31 9.96 -11.12
CA LYS A 145 0.22 11.23 -11.84
C LYS A 145 1.60 11.80 -12.15
N ALA A 146 2.51 11.79 -11.17
CA ALA A 146 3.85 12.35 -11.31
C ALA A 146 4.69 11.60 -12.37
N PHE A 147 4.55 10.27 -12.46
CA PHE A 147 5.31 9.42 -13.37
C PHE A 147 4.52 8.98 -14.62
N GLY A 148 3.33 9.55 -14.85
CA GLY A 148 2.55 9.33 -16.08
C GLY A 148 1.94 7.93 -16.22
N THR A 149 1.69 7.23 -15.11
CA THR A 149 1.04 5.90 -15.09
C THR A 149 -0.41 5.95 -14.62
N TYR A 150 -0.94 7.13 -14.26
CA TYR A 150 -2.34 7.30 -13.88
C TYR A 150 -3.28 7.07 -15.06
N LYS A 151 -4.27 6.20 -14.86
CA LYS A 151 -5.34 5.94 -15.83
C LYS A 151 -6.70 6.08 -15.14
N PRO A 152 -7.43 7.19 -15.41
CA PRO A 152 -8.72 7.42 -14.78
C PRO A 152 -9.77 6.41 -15.26
N GLU A 153 -10.73 6.14 -14.38
CA GLU A 153 -11.92 5.33 -14.64
C GLU A 153 -13.13 6.02 -13.96
N PRO A 154 -13.75 7.01 -14.62
CA PRO A 154 -14.87 7.76 -14.06
C PRO A 154 -16.09 6.88 -13.72
N GLY A 155 -16.26 5.77 -14.44
CA GLY A 155 -17.34 4.80 -14.28
C GLY A 155 -17.01 3.64 -13.33
N TRP A 156 -15.97 3.72 -12.50
CA TRP A 156 -15.47 2.57 -11.72
C TRP A 156 -16.53 1.91 -10.84
N ARG A 157 -17.55 2.65 -10.41
CA ARG A 157 -18.68 2.11 -9.62
C ARG A 157 -19.45 1.02 -10.37
N ALA A 158 -19.50 1.07 -11.70
CA ALA A 158 -20.11 0.03 -12.52
C ALA A 158 -19.29 -1.27 -12.55
N LEU A 159 -18.03 -1.25 -12.08
CA LEU A 159 -17.17 -2.43 -11.93
C LEU A 159 -17.35 -3.14 -10.58
N MET A 160 -18.11 -2.53 -9.66
CA MET A 160 -18.47 -3.17 -8.40
C MET A 160 -19.59 -4.19 -8.64
N GLU A 161 -19.64 -5.23 -7.81
CA GLU A 161 -20.76 -6.16 -7.80
C GLU A 161 -22.08 -5.41 -7.56
N PRO A 162 -23.14 -5.72 -8.35
CA PRO A 162 -24.46 -5.18 -8.08
C PRO A 162 -24.88 -5.48 -6.64
N ASN A 163 -25.29 -4.45 -5.89
CA ASN A 163 -25.67 -4.53 -4.47
C ASN A 163 -24.52 -4.87 -3.49
N ALA A 164 -23.26 -4.64 -3.85
CA ALA A 164 -22.13 -4.81 -2.93
C ALA A 164 -22.36 -4.03 -1.61
N PRO A 165 -22.43 -4.73 -0.45
CA PRO A 165 -22.74 -4.09 0.82
C PRO A 165 -21.64 -3.08 1.17
N ARG A 166 -22.02 -1.97 1.82
CA ARG A 166 -21.03 -1.05 2.39
C ARG A 166 -20.38 -1.71 3.59
N ARG A 167 -19.05 -1.77 3.59
CA ARG A 167 -18.30 -2.26 4.76
C ARG A 167 -17.90 -1.08 5.64
N PRO A 168 -18.09 -1.16 6.96
CA PRO A 168 -17.48 -0.18 7.85
C PRO A 168 -15.97 -0.40 7.87
N TRP A 169 -15.20 0.69 8.03
CA TRP A 169 -13.73 0.69 7.89
C TRP A 169 -12.99 -0.30 8.82
N TRP A 170 -13.61 -0.72 9.93
CA TRP A 170 -13.03 -1.65 10.90
C TRP A 170 -13.36 -3.14 10.64
N ARG A 171 -14.33 -3.44 9.76
CA ARG A 171 -14.72 -4.82 9.40
C ARG A 171 -14.10 -5.28 8.06
N LEU A 172 -12.89 -4.84 7.79
CA LEU A 172 -12.05 -5.46 6.76
C LEU A 172 -11.49 -6.79 7.27
N ASP A 173 -11.06 -7.67 6.39
CA ASP A 173 -10.35 -8.87 6.80
C ASP A 173 -8.93 -8.53 7.27
N TRP A 174 -8.63 -8.89 8.53
CA TRP A 174 -7.36 -8.54 9.16
C TRP A 174 -6.28 -9.61 9.03
N ALA A 175 -6.63 -10.90 9.12
CA ALA A 175 -5.63 -11.97 9.26
C ALA A 175 -5.33 -12.75 7.98
N ASP A 176 -6.37 -13.15 7.22
CA ASP A 176 -6.25 -13.86 5.94
C ASP A 176 -7.63 -13.94 5.25
N HIS A 177 -7.69 -13.69 3.94
CA HIS A 177 -8.93 -13.76 3.17
C HIS A 177 -9.18 -15.19 2.67
N ARG A 178 -9.83 -16.00 3.51
CA ARG A 178 -10.67 -17.10 3.00
C ARG A 178 -12.01 -16.51 2.58
N PRO A 179 -12.51 -16.76 1.36
CA PRO A 179 -13.80 -16.22 0.94
C PRO A 179 -14.89 -16.56 1.96
N VAL A 180 -15.78 -15.62 2.23
CA VAL A 180 -16.86 -15.77 3.24
C VAL A 180 -17.71 -17.02 2.98
N SER A 181 -17.82 -17.46 1.73
CA SER A 181 -18.49 -18.71 1.33
C SER A 181 -17.86 -20.00 1.92
N ILE A 182 -16.60 -19.94 2.37
CA ILE A 182 -15.88 -21.06 2.99
C ILE A 182 -15.95 -20.98 4.52
N ARG A 183 -16.07 -19.78 5.11
CA ARG A 183 -16.17 -19.62 6.57
C ARG A 183 -17.48 -20.18 7.15
N GLY A 184 -18.53 -20.32 6.33
CA GLY A 184 -19.82 -20.90 6.74
C GLY A 184 -19.95 -22.43 6.65
N ARG A 185 -18.90 -23.18 6.23
CA ARG A 185 -18.93 -24.65 6.10
C ARG A 185 -18.11 -25.40 7.15
N ARG A 186 -18.02 -24.86 8.36
CA ARG A 186 -17.60 -25.60 9.54
C ARG A 186 -18.59 -25.31 10.66
N ALA A 187 -19.72 -26.01 10.59
CA ALA A 187 -20.50 -26.39 11.77
C ALA A 187 -20.11 -27.84 12.09
#